data_AF-A0A5C6VVN0-F1
#
_entry.id   AF-A0A5C6VVN0-F1
#
_cell.length_a   1.000
_cell.length_b   1.000
_cell.length_c   1.000
_cell.angle_alpha   90.00
_cell.angle_beta   90.00
_cell.angle_gamma   90.00
#
_symmetry.space_group_name_H-M   'P 1'
#
loop_
_entity.id
_entity.type
_entity.pdbx_description
1 polymer ?
#
loop_
_entity_poly.entity_id
_entity_poly.type
_entity_poly.pdbx_seq_one_letter_code
_entity_poly.pdbx_strand_id
1 'polypeptide(L)'
;MAKTKLNAEREHRIEMEIVVDAYTEEERAMSWYCYLEEQLSFPFKASVRKPMDSSPLPTGEHVCVTGLAHEDLCRVGIFVWVRWKERDVVAPLAQIAPLSGDKPTRVAVTDWHYWHDQGRTF
;
A
#
# COMPACT_ATOMS: atom_id res chain seq x y z
N MET A 1 -4.70 16.26 9.63
CA MET A 1 -3.93 15.07 10.05
C MET A 1 -2.53 15.53 10.43
N ALA A 2 -1.97 15.06 11.53
CA ALA A 2 -0.59 15.41 11.91
C ALA A 2 0.35 14.76 10.90
N LYS A 3 1.10 15.57 10.12
CA LYS A 3 2.12 15.06 9.21
C LYS A 3 3.12 14.24 10.02
N THR A 4 3.31 12.98 9.66
CA THR A 4 4.33 12.12 10.26
C THR A 4 5.70 12.81 10.12
N LYS A 5 6.60 12.67 11.10
CA LYS A 5 7.95 13.26 11.00
C LYS A 5 8.62 12.80 9.70
N LEU A 6 9.25 13.74 8.99
CA LEU A 6 10.00 13.47 7.76
C LEU A 6 11.07 12.41 8.02
N ASN A 7 11.09 11.36 7.20
CA ASN A 7 12.09 10.30 7.28
C ASN A 7 12.95 10.33 6.02
N ALA A 8 14.17 10.86 6.13
CA ALA A 8 15.07 11.07 5.00
C ALA A 8 15.39 9.80 4.21
N GLU A 9 15.51 8.64 4.87
CA GLU A 9 15.78 7.37 4.18
C GLU A 9 14.59 6.93 3.31
N ARG A 10 13.37 7.16 3.80
CA ARG A 10 12.15 6.84 3.06
C ARG A 10 11.92 7.83 1.93
N GLU A 11 12.14 9.12 2.17
CA GLU A 11 12.07 10.13 1.11
C GLU A 11 13.06 9.82 -0.01
N HIS A 12 14.31 9.47 0.34
CA HIS A 12 15.32 9.11 -0.64
C HIS A 12 14.91 7.88 -1.44
N ARG A 13 14.44 6.81 -0.79
CA ARG A 13 13.95 5.62 -1.51
C ARG A 13 12.74 5.93 -2.39
N ILE A 14 11.79 6.72 -1.89
CA ILE A 14 10.63 7.13 -2.68
C ILE A 14 11.09 7.91 -3.91
N GLU A 15 11.91 8.94 -3.75
CA GLU A 15 12.36 9.83 -4.83
C GLU A 15 13.29 9.12 -5.83
N MET A 16 14.19 8.26 -5.35
CA MET A 16 15.27 7.66 -6.14
C MET A 16 15.01 6.22 -6.58
N GLU A 17 13.97 5.55 -6.07
CA GLU A 17 13.61 4.19 -6.49
C GLU A 17 12.15 4.07 -6.93
N ILE A 18 11.22 4.83 -6.34
CA ILE A 18 9.77 4.64 -6.57
C ILE A 18 9.21 5.64 -7.58
N VAL A 19 9.45 6.94 -7.43
CA VAL A 19 8.92 7.99 -8.31
C VAL A 19 10.01 8.63 -9.19
N VAL A 20 11.04 7.84 -9.51
CA VAL A 20 12.15 8.26 -10.39
C VAL A 20 11.58 8.71 -11.73
N ASP A 21 11.88 9.94 -12.12
CA ASP A 21 11.42 10.53 -13.37
C ASP A 21 9.88 10.51 -13.57
N ALA A 22 9.11 10.44 -12.48
CA ALA A 22 7.65 10.49 -12.54
C ALA A 22 7.17 11.94 -12.38
N TYR A 23 6.89 12.58 -13.51
CA TYR A 23 6.56 14.01 -13.61
C TYR A 23 5.06 14.28 -13.49
N THR A 24 4.23 13.29 -13.80
CA THR A 24 2.76 13.34 -13.75
C THR A 24 2.19 12.43 -12.66
N GLU A 25 0.94 12.70 -12.25
CA GLU A 25 0.22 11.87 -11.27
C GLU A 25 0.03 10.43 -11.79
N GLU A 26 -0.16 10.27 -13.10
CA GLU A 26 -0.32 8.94 -13.73
C GLU A 26 0.98 8.13 -13.68
N GLU A 27 2.11 8.77 -13.98
CA GLU A 27 3.42 8.13 -13.88
C GLU A 27 3.72 7.73 -12.44
N ARG A 28 3.44 8.61 -11.46
CA ARG A 28 3.67 8.30 -10.04
C ARG A 28 2.78 7.16 -9.56
N ALA A 29 1.51 7.13 -9.98
CA ALA A 29 0.60 6.04 -9.67
C ALA A 29 1.11 4.70 -10.23
N MET A 30 1.57 4.71 -11.48
CA MET A 30 2.13 3.54 -12.13
C MET A 30 3.42 3.07 -11.45
N SER A 31 4.34 3.98 -11.15
CA SER A 31 5.60 3.59 -10.51
C SER A 31 5.41 3.06 -9.09
N TRP A 32 4.44 3.60 -8.32
CA TRP A 32 4.02 3.00 -7.05
C TRP A 32 3.45 1.59 -7.24
N TYR A 33 2.61 1.39 -8.26
CA TYR A 33 2.05 0.09 -8.57
C TYR A 33 3.14 -0.93 -8.92
N CYS A 34 4.04 -0.61 -9.86
CA CYS A 34 5.15 -1.48 -10.26
C CYS A 34 6.08 -1.80 -9.08
N TYR A 35 6.47 -0.80 -8.29
CA TYR A 35 7.31 -1.01 -7.12
C TYR A 35 6.65 -1.97 -6.11
N LEU A 36 5.36 -1.79 -5.83
CA LEU A 36 4.65 -2.67 -4.91
C LEU A 36 4.47 -4.08 -5.50
N GLU A 37 4.27 -4.20 -6.81
CA GLU A 37 4.16 -5.50 -7.47
C GLU A 37 5.47 -6.29 -7.38
N GLU A 38 6.60 -5.63 -7.56
CA GLU A 38 7.93 -6.26 -7.44
C GLU A 38 8.30 -6.64 -6.01
N GLN A 39 7.91 -5.83 -5.01
CA GLN A 39 8.35 -6.00 -3.63
C GLN A 39 7.40 -6.84 -2.76
N LEU A 40 6.12 -6.94 -3.12
CA LEU A 40 5.13 -7.67 -2.32
C LEU A 40 5.18 -9.17 -2.63
N SER A 41 5.51 -9.96 -1.63
CA SER A 41 5.44 -11.43 -1.69
C SER A 41 4.07 -11.93 -1.25
N PHE A 42 3.28 -12.47 -2.19
CA PHE A 42 1.97 -13.04 -1.90
C PHE A 42 2.01 -14.58 -1.74
N PRO A 43 1.12 -15.16 -0.93
CA PRO A 43 0.23 -14.50 0.02
C PRO A 43 0.93 -14.12 1.34
N PHE A 44 0.45 -13.08 2.01
CA PHE A 44 0.94 -12.70 3.35
C PHE A 44 -0.19 -12.35 4.31
N LYS A 45 0.01 -12.64 5.62
CA LYS A 45 -0.96 -12.28 6.66
C LYS A 45 -0.81 -10.83 7.04
N ALA A 46 -1.94 -10.15 7.18
CA ALA A 46 -1.99 -8.75 7.55
C ALA A 46 -3.12 -8.47 8.56
N SER A 47 -3.07 -7.29 9.16
CA SER A 47 -4.12 -6.74 10.00
C SER A 47 -4.63 -5.43 9.42
N VAL A 48 -5.90 -5.12 9.66
CA VAL A 48 -6.47 -3.83 9.29
C VAL A 48 -6.03 -2.78 10.32
N ARG A 49 -5.20 -1.83 9.91
CA ARG A 49 -4.65 -0.79 10.82
C ARG A 49 -5.62 0.35 11.12
N LYS A 50 -6.50 0.65 10.17
CA LYS A 50 -7.49 1.73 10.26
C LYS A 50 -8.72 1.39 9.40
N PRO A 51 -9.92 1.83 9.76
CA PRO A 51 -11.07 1.64 8.89
C PRO A 51 -11.00 2.64 7.73
N MET A 52 -11.56 2.28 6.58
CA MET A 52 -11.79 3.23 5.46
C MET A 52 -13.16 2.96 4.87
N ASP A 53 -13.92 4.01 4.57
CA ASP A 53 -15.31 3.92 4.09
C ASP A 53 -15.44 3.08 2.81
N SER A 54 -14.37 2.98 2.02
CA SER A 54 -14.29 2.17 0.80
C SER A 54 -14.12 0.67 1.05
N SER A 55 -14.02 0.21 2.30
CA SER A 55 -13.84 -1.21 2.63
C SER A 55 -14.70 -1.65 3.81
N PRO A 56 -15.32 -2.85 3.77
CA PRO A 56 -16.13 -3.36 4.86
C PRO A 56 -15.31 -3.92 6.04
N LEU A 57 -13.98 -3.83 6.00
CA LEU A 57 -13.10 -4.49 6.96
C LEU A 57 -12.99 -3.69 8.28
N PRO A 58 -13.27 -4.31 9.44
CA PRO A 58 -13.13 -3.64 10.72
C PRO A 58 -11.67 -3.53 11.14
N THR A 59 -11.34 -2.50 11.93
CA THR A 59 -9.98 -2.31 12.46
C THR A 59 -9.59 -3.45 13.39
N GLY A 60 -8.34 -3.91 13.28
CA GLY A 60 -7.80 -5.04 14.05
C GLY A 60 -8.13 -6.41 13.45
N GLU A 61 -8.95 -6.48 12.39
CA GLU A 61 -9.27 -7.75 11.74
C GLU A 61 -8.05 -8.34 11.05
N HIS A 62 -7.91 -9.67 11.16
CA HIS A 62 -6.85 -10.42 10.52
C HIS A 62 -7.30 -10.90 9.15
N VAL A 63 -6.50 -10.61 8.12
CA VAL A 63 -6.80 -10.95 6.72
C VAL A 63 -5.56 -11.55 6.05
N CYS A 64 -5.77 -12.25 4.95
CA CYS A 64 -4.68 -12.74 4.11
C CYS A 64 -4.69 -11.96 2.80
N VAL A 65 -3.61 -11.25 2.51
CA VAL A 65 -3.44 -10.54 1.24
C VAL A 65 -3.00 -11.54 0.19
N THR A 66 -3.74 -11.64 -0.91
CA THR A 66 -3.56 -12.66 -1.95
C THR A 66 -2.98 -12.09 -3.25
N GLY A 67 -3.03 -10.78 -3.46
CA GLY A 67 -2.45 -10.11 -4.63
C GLY A 67 -2.74 -8.61 -4.66
N LEU A 68 -2.10 -7.90 -5.58
CA LEU A 68 -2.53 -6.55 -5.99
C LEU A 68 -3.84 -6.62 -6.76
N ALA A 69 -4.67 -5.59 -6.63
CA ALA A 69 -5.97 -5.51 -7.27
C ALA A 69 -6.05 -4.27 -8.16
N HIS A 70 -6.69 -4.45 -9.32
CA HIS A 70 -7.12 -3.39 -10.24
C HIS A 70 -6.02 -2.37 -10.58
N GLU A 71 -5.07 -2.79 -11.42
CA GLU A 71 -4.04 -1.91 -11.99
C GLU A 71 -4.62 -0.61 -12.58
N ASP A 72 -5.77 -0.68 -13.26
CA ASP A 72 -6.44 0.49 -13.85
C ASP A 72 -6.86 1.55 -12.82
N LEU A 73 -7.00 1.18 -11.55
CA LEU A 73 -7.38 2.07 -10.45
C LEU A 73 -6.17 2.67 -9.72
N CYS A 74 -4.94 2.37 -10.13
CA CYS A 74 -3.73 2.90 -9.49
C CYS A 74 -3.75 4.44 -9.38
N ARG A 75 -4.40 5.13 -10.34
CA ARG A 75 -4.57 6.60 -10.37
C ARG A 75 -5.29 7.18 -9.15
N VAL A 76 -6.16 6.39 -8.50
CA VAL A 76 -6.93 6.82 -7.32
C VAL A 76 -6.41 6.20 -6.03
N GLY A 77 -5.68 5.09 -6.12
CA GLY A 77 -5.02 4.47 -4.97
C GLY A 77 -4.55 3.05 -5.28
N ILE A 78 -3.74 2.49 -4.39
CA ILE A 78 -3.32 1.10 -4.49
C ILE A 78 -4.28 0.21 -3.70
N PHE A 79 -4.79 -0.82 -4.36
CA PHE A 79 -5.71 -1.80 -3.80
C PHE A 79 -5.11 -3.20 -3.82
N VAL A 80 -5.54 -4.02 -2.88
CA VAL A 80 -5.14 -5.43 -2.78
C VAL A 80 -6.36 -6.33 -2.62
N TRP A 81 -6.23 -7.54 -3.15
CA TRP A 81 -7.13 -8.64 -2.85
C TRP A 81 -6.81 -9.18 -1.46
N VAL A 82 -7.85 -9.27 -0.63
CA VAL A 82 -7.78 -9.80 0.72
C VAL A 82 -8.82 -10.88 0.90
N ARG A 83 -8.35 -12.06 1.30
CA ARG A 83 -9.19 -13.15 1.81
C ARG A 83 -9.59 -12.79 3.23
N TRP A 84 -10.86 -12.50 3.42
CA TRP A 84 -11.46 -12.29 4.74
C TRP A 84 -12.55 -13.34 4.97
N LYS A 85 -12.34 -14.20 5.97
CA LYS A 85 -13.14 -15.42 6.18
C LYS A 85 -13.11 -16.29 4.91
N GLU A 86 -14.26 -16.50 4.27
CA GLU A 86 -14.40 -17.30 3.03
C GLU A 86 -14.67 -16.43 1.80
N ARG A 87 -14.47 -15.11 1.89
CA ARG A 87 -14.74 -14.17 0.80
C ARG A 87 -13.47 -13.43 0.40
N ASP A 88 -13.37 -13.16 -0.89
CA ASP A 88 -12.37 -12.25 -1.43
C ASP A 88 -12.95 -10.83 -1.49
N VAL A 89 -12.22 -9.89 -0.91
CA VAL A 89 -12.60 -8.48 -0.81
C VAL A 89 -11.47 -7.64 -1.38
N VAL A 90 -11.80 -6.55 -2.06
CA VAL A 90 -10.82 -5.54 -2.45
C VAL A 90 -10.71 -4.52 -1.31
N ALA A 91 -9.49 -4.25 -0.85
CA ALA A 91 -9.24 -3.24 0.17
C ALA A 91 -8.07 -2.32 -0.23
N PRO A 92 -8.14 -1.01 0.07
CA PRO A 92 -7.00 -0.11 -0.05
C PRO A 92 -5.78 -0.60 0.73
N LEU A 93 -4.61 -0.68 0.11
CA LEU A 93 -3.37 -1.07 0.80
C LEU A 93 -3.04 -0.13 1.98
N ALA A 94 -3.49 1.13 1.90
CA ALA A 94 -3.33 2.12 2.96
C ALA A 94 -3.97 1.70 4.30
N GLN A 95 -4.92 0.76 4.31
CA GLN A 95 -5.55 0.25 5.52
C GLN A 95 -4.97 -1.08 6.03
N ILE A 96 -4.07 -1.70 5.27
CA ILE A 96 -3.56 -3.05 5.53
C ILE A 96 -2.13 -2.95 6.05
N ALA A 97 -1.84 -3.59 7.19
CA ALA A 97 -0.51 -3.67 7.79
C ALA A 97 -0.02 -5.12 7.87
N PRO A 98 1.13 -5.48 7.27
CA PRO A 98 1.64 -6.84 7.26
C PRO A 98 1.99 -7.32 8.67
N LEU A 99 1.47 -8.48 9.05
CA LEU A 99 1.81 -9.18 10.28
C LEU A 99 2.91 -10.22 10.03
N SER A 100 2.80 -10.92 8.90
CA SER A 100 3.81 -11.81 8.34
C SER A 100 4.19 -11.30 6.95
N GLY A 101 5.32 -11.78 6.44
CA GLY A 101 5.89 -11.29 5.20
C GLY A 101 7.38 -11.05 5.38
N ASP A 102 8.11 -11.20 4.29
CA ASP A 102 9.52 -10.93 4.17
C ASP A 102 9.82 -9.43 4.37
N LYS A 103 11.10 -9.13 4.58
CA LYS A 103 11.55 -7.76 4.85
C LYS A 103 11.17 -6.79 3.71
N PRO A 104 11.32 -7.13 2.41
CA PRO A 104 10.83 -6.34 1.28
C PRO A 104 9.35 -5.94 1.40
N THR A 105 8.44 -6.91 1.56
CA THR A 105 7.00 -6.67 1.71
C THR A 105 6.71 -5.67 2.83
N ARG A 106 7.34 -5.85 4.00
CA ARG A 106 7.14 -4.93 5.13
C ARG A 106 7.60 -3.52 4.80
N VAL A 107 8.78 -3.37 4.21
CA VAL A 107 9.34 -2.06 3.85
C VAL A 107 8.41 -1.37 2.86
N ALA A 108 8.06 -2.04 1.77
CA ALA A 108 7.23 -1.48 0.70
C ALA A 108 5.86 -1.01 1.21
N VAL A 109 5.17 -1.81 2.04
CA VAL A 109 3.90 -1.40 2.65
C VAL A 109 4.08 -0.20 3.58
N THR A 110 5.15 -0.18 4.39
CA THR A 110 5.38 0.96 5.28
C THR A 110 5.76 2.25 4.55
N ASP A 111 6.39 2.18 3.40
CA ASP A 111 6.69 3.34 2.56
C ASP A 111 5.41 3.88 1.91
N TRP A 112 4.54 3.00 1.42
CA TRP A 112 3.20 3.37 0.96
C TRP A 112 2.38 4.04 2.06
N HIS A 113 2.40 3.50 3.28
CA HIS A 113 1.72 4.13 4.43
C HIS A 113 2.26 5.53 4.71
N TYR A 114 3.58 5.70 4.64
CA TYR A 114 4.20 7.00 4.85
C TYR A 114 3.78 8.00 3.77
N TRP A 115 3.83 7.62 2.49
CA TRP A 115 3.36 8.45 1.38
C TRP A 115 1.91 8.91 1.57
N HIS A 116 1.01 7.95 1.84
CA HIS A 116 -0.40 8.21 2.07
C HIS A 116 -0.64 9.09 3.31
N ASP A 117 0.05 8.84 4.42
CA ASP A 117 -0.17 9.56 5.68
C ASP A 117 0.44 10.98 5.65
N GLN A 118 1.38 11.26 4.73
CA GLN A 118 1.83 12.64 4.41
C GLN A 118 0.76 13.45 3.66
N GLY A 119 -0.32 12.81 3.21
CA GLY A 119 -1.37 13.43 2.38
C GLY A 119 -0.89 13.71 0.96
N ARG A 120 0.13 12.96 0.49
CA ARG A 120 0.58 13.05 -0.89
C ARG A 120 -0.42 12.33 -1.79
N THR A 121 -0.91 13.03 -2.78
CA THR A 121 -1.52 12.39 -3.95
C THR A 121 -0.41 11.87 -4.84
N PHE A 122 -0.77 11.04 -5.81
CA PHE A 122 0.09 10.85 -6.96
C PHE A 122 0.35 12.22 -7.60
#